data_AF-A0A061GFU3-F1
#
_entry.id   AF-A0A061GFU3-F1
#
_cell.length_a   1.000
_cell.length_b   1.000
_cell.length_c   1.000
_cell.angle_alpha   90.00
_cell.angle_beta   90.00
_cell.angle_gamma   90.00
#
_symmetry.space_group_name_H-M   'P 1'
#
loop_
_entity.id
_entity.type
_entity.pdbx_description
1 polymer ?
#
loop_
_entity_poly.entity_id
_entity_poly.type
_entity_poly.pdbx_seq_one_letter_code
_entity_poly.pdbx_strand_id
1 'polypeptide(L)'
;MGRQFLKFLVLSVILLVRFQGQEGCLEEEKKALLELKAFVKSDGYDADLLLPSWVGDTHSNCCNWDRVTCNSTTGHVIELSLSNTRQIDTDIESMFDYSENEWYFNISLLQPFKELRSLNLSYNKISDWIQNQGVGSLLRLE
;
A
#
# COMPACT_ATOMS: atom_id res chain seq x y z
N MET A 1 43.25 -18.88 16.25
CA MET A 1 43.22 -18.04 15.03
C MET A 1 41.97 -18.29 14.18
N GLY A 2 41.62 -19.53 13.81
CA GLY A 2 40.49 -19.82 12.90
C GLY A 2 39.07 -19.48 13.39
N ARG A 3 38.77 -19.61 14.69
CA ARG A 3 37.42 -19.34 15.23
C ARG A 3 37.02 -17.86 15.19
N GLN A 4 37.99 -16.94 15.28
CA GLN A 4 37.75 -15.50 15.19
C GLN A 4 37.60 -15.08 13.73
N PHE A 5 38.42 -15.63 12.83
CA PHE A 5 38.29 -15.45 11.38
C PHE A 5 36.91 -15.88 10.87
N LEU A 6 36.41 -17.04 11.32
CA LEU A 6 35.07 -17.52 10.96
C LEU A 6 33.96 -16.55 11.42
N LYS A 7 34.08 -15.96 12.61
CA LYS A 7 33.12 -14.94 13.08
C LYS A 7 33.12 -13.68 12.22
N PHE A 8 34.30 -13.19 11.84
CA PHE A 8 34.41 -12.03 10.94
C PHE A 8 33.82 -12.33 9.56
N LEU A 9 34.05 -13.54 9.05
CA LEU A 9 33.47 -13.98 7.77
C LEU A 9 31.94 -14.14 7.85
N VAL A 10 31.40 -14.65 8.95
CA VAL A 10 29.94 -14.71 9.15
C VAL A 10 29.34 -13.31 9.29
N LEU A 11 29.97 -12.41 10.04
CA LEU A 11 29.52 -11.01 10.18
C LEU A 11 29.58 -10.26 8.85
N SER A 12 30.64 -10.44 8.06
CA SER A 12 30.73 -9.81 6.74
C SER A 12 29.68 -10.34 5.78
N VAL A 13 29.40 -11.66 5.78
CA VAL A 13 28.31 -12.24 4.98
C VAL A 13 26.96 -11.70 5.42
N ILE A 14 26.67 -11.59 6.72
CA ILE A 14 25.42 -10.99 7.22
C ILE A 14 25.28 -9.53 6.76
N LEU A 15 26.36 -8.75 6.85
CA LEU A 15 26.35 -7.37 6.36
C LEU A 15 26.16 -7.30 4.84
N LEU A 16 26.81 -8.18 4.07
CA LEU A 16 26.64 -8.24 2.62
C LEU A 16 25.22 -8.62 2.20
N VAL A 17 24.59 -9.58 2.89
CA VAL A 17 23.18 -9.95 2.68
C VAL A 17 22.24 -8.81 3.07
N ARG A 18 22.61 -7.98 4.05
CA ARG A 18 21.86 -6.74 4.39
C ARG A 18 22.06 -5.63 3.36
N PHE A 19 23.21 -5.61 2.68
CA PHE A 19 23.55 -4.65 1.61
C PHE A 19 23.00 -5.06 0.24
N GLN A 20 22.67 -6.33 0.03
CA GLN A 20 21.73 -6.75 -1.01
C GLN A 20 20.37 -6.20 -0.58
N GLY A 21 20.10 -4.95 -0.96
CA GLY A 21 18.87 -4.25 -0.62
C GLY A 21 17.67 -5.13 -0.90
N GLN A 22 16.71 -5.10 0.01
CA GLN A 22 15.43 -5.76 -0.19
C GLN A 22 14.86 -5.25 -1.52
N GLU A 23 14.73 -6.13 -2.52
CA GLU A 23 14.19 -5.79 -3.83
C GLU A 23 12.66 -5.61 -3.71
N GLY A 24 12.21 -4.53 -3.07
CA GLY A 24 10.80 -4.43 -2.71
C GLY A 24 10.51 -3.58 -1.50
N CYS A 25 9.21 -3.32 -1.34
CA CYS A 25 8.66 -3.03 -0.03
C CYS A 25 8.55 -4.32 0.81
N LEU A 26 8.19 -4.17 2.08
CA LEU A 26 8.04 -5.32 2.98
C LEU A 26 6.86 -6.19 2.53
N GLU A 27 6.95 -7.50 2.74
CA GLU A 27 5.93 -8.46 2.31
C GLU A 27 4.55 -8.15 2.92
N GLU A 28 4.50 -7.69 4.15
CA GLU A 28 3.27 -7.23 4.81
C GLU A 28 2.68 -5.97 4.16
N GLU A 29 3.51 -5.02 3.73
CA GLU A 29 3.07 -3.80 3.04
C GLU A 29 2.62 -4.13 1.62
N LYS A 30 3.32 -5.03 0.92
CA LYS A 30 2.94 -5.53 -0.40
C LYS A 30 1.57 -6.21 -0.37
N LYS A 31 1.32 -7.07 0.62
CA LYS A 31 0.00 -7.69 0.82
C LYS A 31 -1.08 -6.65 1.09
N ALA A 32 -0.79 -5.66 1.94
CA ALA A 32 -1.72 -4.57 2.23
C ALA A 32 -2.07 -3.74 0.98
N LEU A 33 -1.10 -3.47 0.10
CA LEU A 33 -1.35 -2.82 -1.19
C LEU A 33 -2.26 -3.67 -2.07
N LEU A 34 -2.06 -4.99 -2.16
CA LEU A 34 -2.93 -5.86 -2.93
C LEU A 34 -4.35 -5.96 -2.35
N GLU A 35 -4.49 -5.91 -1.01
CA GLU A 35 -5.79 -5.80 -0.34
C GLU A 35 -6.46 -4.45 -0.65
N LEU A 36 -5.72 -3.34 -0.67
CA LEU A 36 -6.23 -2.04 -1.11
C LEU A 36 -6.68 -2.06 -2.58
N LYS A 37 -5.94 -2.73 -3.46
CA LYS A 37 -6.38 -2.93 -4.86
C LYS A 37 -7.68 -3.72 -4.94
N ALA A 38 -7.83 -4.76 -4.13
CA ALA A 38 -9.08 -5.50 -4.03
C ALA A 38 -10.23 -4.68 -3.42
N PHE A 39 -9.92 -3.73 -2.53
CA PHE A 39 -10.91 -2.78 -2.01
C PHE A 39 -11.39 -1.82 -3.11
N VAL A 40 -10.50 -1.32 -3.97
CA VAL A 40 -10.90 -0.53 -5.15
C VAL A 40 -11.82 -1.34 -6.10
N LYS A 41 -11.64 -2.66 -6.16
CA LYS A 41 -12.44 -3.60 -6.98
C LYS A 41 -13.90 -3.74 -6.53
N SER A 42 -14.29 -3.30 -5.33
CA SER A 42 -15.66 -3.52 -4.83
C SER A 42 -16.74 -2.67 -5.50
N ASP A 43 -16.36 -1.61 -6.23
CA ASP A 43 -17.29 -0.59 -6.74
C ASP A 43 -17.56 -0.72 -8.26
N GLY A 44 -17.62 -1.96 -8.79
CA GLY A 44 -18.18 -2.23 -10.12
C GLY A 44 -17.23 -2.19 -11.32
N TYR A 45 -15.97 -1.75 -11.15
CA TYR A 45 -14.97 -1.67 -12.23
C TYR A 45 -13.68 -2.47 -11.94
N ASP A 46 -12.95 -2.79 -13.00
CA ASP A 46 -11.75 -3.61 -12.92
C ASP A 46 -10.57 -2.81 -12.31
N ALA A 47 -10.20 -3.16 -11.08
CA ALA A 47 -9.05 -2.58 -10.38
C ALA A 47 -7.71 -2.78 -11.15
N ASP A 48 -7.63 -3.75 -12.07
CA ASP A 48 -6.48 -3.92 -12.95
C ASP A 48 -6.34 -2.79 -13.99
N LEU A 49 -7.44 -2.10 -14.34
CA LEU A 49 -7.38 -0.91 -15.21
C LEU A 49 -6.91 0.33 -14.46
N LEU A 50 -7.26 0.45 -13.18
CA LEU A 50 -6.93 1.61 -12.35
C LEU A 50 -5.52 1.53 -11.77
N LEU A 51 -5.08 0.33 -11.42
CA LEU A 51 -3.80 0.04 -10.77
C LEU A 51 -3.07 -1.09 -11.52
N PRO A 52 -2.72 -0.88 -12.81
CA PRO A 52 -2.16 -1.94 -13.66
C PRO A 52 -0.77 -2.42 -13.21
N SER A 53 0.03 -1.54 -12.62
CA SER A 53 1.37 -1.89 -12.12
C SER A 53 1.37 -2.71 -10.83
N TRP A 54 0.24 -2.76 -10.11
CA TRP A 54 0.11 -3.45 -8.83
C TRP A 54 -0.12 -4.94 -9.04
N VAL A 55 0.95 -5.66 -9.35
CA VAL A 55 0.93 -7.10 -9.69
C VAL A 55 1.36 -7.95 -8.50
N GLY A 56 0.59 -8.99 -8.16
CA GLY A 56 0.85 -9.83 -6.99
C GLY A 56 1.89 -10.94 -7.19
N ASP A 57 2.77 -10.85 -8.20
CA ASP A 57 3.77 -11.89 -8.46
C ASP A 57 4.91 -11.89 -7.41
N THR A 58 5.65 -12.99 -7.30
CA THR A 58 6.71 -13.14 -6.30
C THR A 58 7.95 -12.28 -6.56
N HIS A 59 8.09 -11.73 -7.76
CA HIS A 59 9.29 -10.98 -8.18
C HIS A 59 9.05 -9.48 -8.34
N SER A 60 7.81 -9.00 -8.20
CA SER A 60 7.51 -7.58 -8.30
C SER A 60 7.99 -6.82 -7.08
N ASN A 61 8.67 -5.74 -7.38
CA ASN A 61 9.02 -4.72 -6.43
C ASN A 61 7.88 -3.69 -6.36
N CYS A 62 7.13 -3.68 -5.26
CA CYS A 62 6.04 -2.73 -5.00
C CYS A 62 6.48 -1.25 -4.98
N CYS A 63 7.76 -0.96 -4.74
CA CYS A 63 8.29 0.40 -4.81
C CYS A 63 8.41 0.93 -6.25
N ASN A 64 8.26 0.05 -7.24
CA ASN A 64 8.17 0.43 -8.65
C ASN A 64 6.71 0.54 -9.13
N TRP A 65 5.72 0.29 -8.25
CA TRP A 65 4.32 0.43 -8.62
C TRP A 65 3.95 1.90 -8.70
N ASP A 66 3.09 2.24 -9.65
CA ASP A 66 2.58 3.59 -9.77
C ASP A 66 1.89 3.97 -8.47
N ARG A 67 2.08 5.23 -8.04
CA ARG A 67 1.43 5.81 -6.85
C ARG A 67 1.93 5.24 -5.51
N VAL A 68 3.03 4.47 -5.52
CA VAL A 68 3.72 3.98 -4.33
C VAL A 68 5.11 4.60 -4.29
N THR A 69 5.44 5.29 -3.20
CA THR A 69 6.79 5.79 -2.93
C THR A 69 7.35 5.07 -1.71
N CYS A 70 8.53 4.48 -1.84
CA CYS A 70 9.24 3.84 -0.73
C CYS A 70 10.46 4.63 -0.26
N ASN A 71 10.83 4.43 1.00
CA ASN A 71 12.14 4.81 1.51
C ASN A 71 13.21 3.87 0.91
N SER A 72 14.16 4.43 0.15
CA SER A 72 15.21 3.65 -0.52
C SER A 72 16.16 2.91 0.42
N THR A 73 16.18 3.27 1.71
CA THR A 73 17.05 2.64 2.72
C THR A 73 16.33 1.53 3.46
N THR A 74 15.08 1.74 3.85
CA THR A 74 14.33 0.81 4.71
C THR A 74 13.38 -0.08 3.93
N GLY A 75 13.05 0.26 2.68
CA GLY A 75 12.05 -0.42 1.87
C GLY A 75 10.60 -0.07 2.27
N HIS A 76 10.37 0.66 3.36
CA HIS A 76 9.01 0.99 3.78
C HIS A 76 8.30 1.93 2.80
N VAL A 77 7.02 1.68 2.56
CA VAL A 77 6.13 2.61 1.86
C VAL A 77 5.94 3.88 2.70
N ILE A 78 6.30 5.02 2.14
CA ILE A 78 6.22 6.34 2.80
C ILE A 78 5.16 7.24 2.17
N GLU A 79 4.80 7.03 0.91
CA GLU A 79 3.72 7.74 0.25
C GLU A 79 2.85 6.79 -0.56
N LEU A 80 1.53 7.01 -0.49
CA LEU A 80 0.55 6.21 -1.20
C LEU A 80 -0.54 7.12 -1.78
N SER A 81 -0.84 6.97 -3.07
CA SER A 81 -1.98 7.64 -3.71
C SER A 81 -2.99 6.62 -4.23
N LEU A 82 -4.23 6.76 -3.77
CA LEU A 82 -5.42 6.11 -4.31
C LEU A 82 -6.38 7.17 -4.85
N SER A 83 -5.87 8.31 -5.34
CA SER A 83 -6.73 9.39 -5.82
C SER A 83 -7.50 8.98 -7.07
N ASN A 84 -8.78 9.31 -7.17
CA ASN A 84 -9.63 9.03 -8.34
C ASN A 84 -9.63 7.54 -8.74
N THR A 85 -9.60 6.65 -7.73
CA THR A 85 -9.74 5.20 -7.92
C THR A 85 -11.18 4.72 -7.71
N ARG A 86 -12.05 5.54 -7.13
CA ARG A 86 -13.49 5.27 -7.12
C ARG A 86 -14.08 5.71 -8.46
N GLN A 87 -14.60 4.78 -9.23
CA GLN A 87 -15.47 5.10 -10.34
C GLN A 87 -16.90 5.23 -9.81
N ILE A 88 -17.54 6.35 -10.11
CA ILE A 88 -18.95 6.58 -9.76
C ILE A 88 -19.74 6.02 -10.92
N ASP A 89 -20.69 5.13 -10.67
CA ASP A 89 -21.58 4.67 -11.72
C ASP A 89 -22.33 5.86 -12.30
N THR A 90 -22.07 6.17 -13.57
CA THR A 90 -22.69 7.30 -14.31
C THR A 90 -23.90 6.87 -15.11
N ASP A 91 -24.39 5.64 -14.92
CA ASP A 91 -25.58 5.15 -15.60
C ASP A 91 -26.78 6.04 -15.28
N ILE A 92 -27.60 6.34 -16.28
CA ILE A 92 -28.67 7.35 -16.18
C ILE A 92 -29.68 7.02 -15.06
N GLU A 93 -29.81 5.73 -14.68
CA GLU A 93 -30.63 5.30 -13.54
C GLU A 93 -30.01 5.68 -12.17
N SER A 94 -28.68 5.67 -12.01
CA SER A 94 -28.01 6.08 -10.76
C SER A 94 -28.03 7.59 -10.52
N MET A 95 -28.32 8.38 -11.57
CA MET A 95 -28.42 9.84 -11.49
C MET A 95 -29.59 10.31 -10.59
N PHE A 96 -30.58 9.44 -10.34
CA PHE A 96 -31.74 9.72 -9.48
C PHE A 96 -31.66 9.06 -8.10
N ASP A 97 -30.66 8.20 -7.85
CA ASP A 97 -30.43 7.60 -6.55
C ASP A 97 -29.26 8.29 -5.83
N TYR A 98 -29.61 9.32 -5.06
CA TYR A 98 -28.66 10.08 -4.26
C TYR A 98 -28.13 9.29 -3.05
N SER A 99 -28.62 8.06 -2.78
CA SER A 99 -28.42 7.39 -1.49
C SER A 99 -27.45 6.20 -1.48
N GLU A 100 -27.09 5.60 -2.63
CA GLU A 100 -26.29 4.35 -2.63
C GLU A 100 -24.78 4.54 -2.93
N ASN A 101 -24.31 5.77 -3.06
CA ASN A 101 -22.94 6.06 -3.51
C ASN A 101 -21.97 6.48 -2.38
N GLU A 102 -22.15 5.98 -1.16
CA GLU A 102 -21.26 6.29 -0.06
C GLU A 102 -20.02 5.38 -0.06
N TRP A 103 -18.82 5.97 -0.27
CA TRP A 103 -17.57 5.22 -0.16
C TRP A 103 -17.06 5.27 1.27
N TYR A 104 -17.01 4.10 1.90
CA TYR A 104 -16.52 3.96 3.25
C TYR A 104 -15.11 3.38 3.25
N PHE A 105 -14.11 4.20 3.55
CA PHE A 105 -12.72 3.74 3.53
C PHE A 105 -12.38 2.96 4.80
N ASN A 106 -11.92 1.71 4.65
CA ASN A 106 -11.51 0.88 5.77
C ASN A 106 -10.07 1.24 6.21
N ILE A 107 -9.97 2.01 7.29
CA ILE A 107 -8.68 2.46 7.85
C ILE A 107 -7.79 1.28 8.27
N SER A 108 -8.36 0.13 8.62
CA SER A 108 -7.59 -1.04 9.04
C SER A 108 -6.64 -1.54 7.95
N LEU A 109 -6.94 -1.26 6.68
CA LEU A 109 -6.06 -1.57 5.54
C LEU A 109 -4.74 -0.79 5.59
N LEU A 110 -4.69 0.33 6.33
CA LEU A 110 -3.48 1.13 6.50
C LEU A 110 -2.58 0.66 7.65
N GLN A 111 -3.02 -0.31 8.46
CA GLN A 111 -2.26 -0.78 9.62
C GLN A 111 -0.85 -1.30 9.31
N PRO A 112 -0.61 -2.00 8.18
CA PRO A 112 0.71 -2.55 7.87
C PRO A 112 1.76 -1.47 7.54
N PHE A 113 1.36 -0.30 7.04
CA PHE A 113 2.29 0.76 6.63
C PHE A 113 2.78 1.57 7.83
N LYS A 114 3.87 1.15 8.45
CA LYS A 114 4.35 1.72 9.72
C LYS A 114 5.06 3.07 9.57
N GLU A 115 5.58 3.35 8.38
CA GLU A 115 6.28 4.60 8.05
C GLU A 115 5.52 5.47 7.04
N LEU A 116 4.24 5.18 6.75
CA LEU A 116 3.43 5.99 5.83
C LEU A 116 3.31 7.43 6.36
N ARG A 117 3.68 8.40 5.53
CA ARG A 117 3.67 9.84 5.85
C ARG A 117 2.67 10.60 5.00
N SER A 118 2.48 10.17 3.75
CA SER A 118 1.55 10.81 2.83
C SER A 118 0.54 9.81 2.31
N LEU A 119 -0.75 10.15 2.44
CA LEU A 119 -1.85 9.37 1.92
C LEU A 119 -2.79 10.27 1.13
N ASN A 120 -2.88 10.05 -0.19
CA ASN A 120 -3.76 10.80 -1.05
C ASN A 120 -4.98 9.97 -1.46
N LEU A 121 -6.13 10.27 -0.86
CA LEU A 121 -7.45 9.69 -1.18
C LEU A 121 -8.38 10.68 -1.92
N SER A 122 -7.83 11.76 -2.49
CA SER A 122 -8.62 12.81 -3.15
C SER A 122 -9.44 12.28 -4.33
N TYR A 123 -10.50 13.01 -4.68
CA TYR A 123 -11.38 12.69 -5.82
C TYR A 123 -12.12 11.35 -5.74
N ASN A 124 -12.32 10.81 -4.53
CA ASN A 124 -13.07 9.57 -4.36
C ASN A 124 -14.40 9.70 -3.59
N LYS A 125 -14.85 10.92 -3.27
CA LYS A 125 -16.12 11.15 -2.54
C LYS A 125 -16.29 10.23 -1.30
N ILE A 126 -15.27 10.15 -0.44
CA ILE A 126 -15.35 9.37 0.81
C ILE A 126 -16.40 9.99 1.72
N SER A 127 -17.41 9.20 2.08
CA SER A 127 -18.52 9.65 2.94
C SER A 127 -18.15 9.56 4.42
N ASP A 128 -17.53 8.45 4.83
CA ASP A 128 -17.02 8.26 6.19
C ASP A 128 -15.90 7.22 6.23
N TRP A 129 -15.30 7.04 7.40
CA TRP A 129 -14.22 6.09 7.64
C TRP A 129 -14.71 4.94 8.52
N ILE A 130 -14.54 3.69 8.06
CA ILE A 130 -14.81 2.53 8.91
C ILE A 130 -13.66 2.38 9.91
N GLN A 131 -13.94 2.74 11.16
CA GLN A 131 -13.00 2.60 12.27
C GLN A 131 -13.26 1.29 13.04
N ASN A 132 -12.52 0.24 12.69
CA ASN A 132 -12.35 -0.89 13.59
C ASN A 132 -11.16 -0.56 14.51
N GLN A 133 -11.44 -0.34 15.81
CA GLN A 133 -10.51 0.01 16.90
C GLN A 133 -9.00 -0.17 16.57
N GLY A 134 -8.27 0.95 16.37
CA GLY A 134 -6.83 0.90 16.05
C GLY A 134 -6.24 2.20 15.47
N VAL A 135 -6.44 3.35 16.12
CA VAL A 135 -6.11 4.68 15.55
C VAL A 135 -4.62 5.05 15.63
N GLY A 136 -3.74 4.13 16.04
CA GLY A 136 -2.31 4.42 16.25
C GLY A 136 -1.52 4.79 14.98
N SER A 137 -2.00 4.38 13.79
CA SER A 137 -1.29 4.59 12.52
C SER A 137 -1.55 5.95 11.85
N LEU A 138 -2.70 6.59 12.12
CA LEU A 138 -3.09 7.84 11.42
C LEU A 138 -2.48 9.12 12.01
N LEU A 139 -1.92 9.06 13.22
CA LEU A 139 -1.30 10.22 13.89
C LEU A 139 0.01 10.70 13.22
N ARG A 140 0.42 10.08 12.11
CA ARG A 140 1.71 10.29 11.44
C ARG A 140 1.58 10.82 10.00
N LEU A 141 0.35 10.99 9.52
CA LEU A 141 0.08 11.50 8.18
C LEU A 141 0.22 13.03 8.16
N GLU A 142 0.94 13.56 7.17
CA GLU A 142 1.12 14.99 6.90
C GLU A 142 0.03 15.56 5.99
#